data_AF-A0AAN6XCX2-F1
#
_entry.id   AF-A0AAN6XCX2-F1
#
_cell.length_a   1.000
_cell.length_b   1.000
_cell.length_c   1.000
_cell.angle_alpha   90.00
_cell.angle_beta   90.00
_cell.angle_gamma   90.00
#
_symmetry.space_group_name_H-M   'P 1'
#
loop_
_entity.id
_entity.type
_entity.pdbx_description
1 polymer ?
#
loop_
_entity_poly.entity_id
_entity_poly.type
_entity_poly.pdbx_seq_one_letter_code
_entity_poly.pdbx_strand_id
1 'polypeptide(L)'
;MDDVHRYKVFFEAVHLLAALWPPGDHCSQVTKRWTMCEDLLPHLERFHQLYVEYSDWEQYDVDQDLPMLMNEAAVYLHERYFSHEGKAYASGRVLLYLTSLRPTWMPMGFQCREEAFGKLDKVSYKTGRVLQALGNVKSSQAQRSEELGDHEGAKKLWDESFVIHSNCLRQYESTLGKFAHRTADACHKLAEHHIRRKEHCLAQDYLDRALSIWGNREWYKNESARSSFLRGSHLVSLKGKENMDEGKQWLERAKVLRAEILPGEKPRKPTTADFDDLVCFWSI
;
A
#
# COMPACT_ATOMS: atom_id res chain seq x y z
N MET A 1 37.33 -11.13 14.31
CA MET A 1 36.82 -10.60 13.04
C MET A 1 36.24 -9.24 13.36
N ASP A 2 36.80 -8.17 12.79
CA ASP A 2 36.28 -6.82 13.00
C ASP A 2 34.94 -6.63 12.30
N ASP A 3 34.19 -5.60 12.69
CA ASP A 3 32.82 -5.38 12.17
C ASP A 3 32.80 -4.98 10.71
N VAL A 4 33.88 -4.35 10.21
CA VAL A 4 34.06 -4.03 8.78
C VAL A 4 34.10 -5.32 7.96
N HIS A 5 34.87 -6.31 8.42
CA HIS A 5 34.98 -7.61 7.76
C HIS A 5 33.68 -8.40 7.86
N ARG A 6 32.97 -8.37 9.00
CA ARG A 6 31.65 -9.01 9.14
C ARG A 6 30.62 -8.40 8.19
N TYR A 7 30.58 -7.06 8.12
CA TYR A 7 29.70 -6.35 7.20
C TYR A 7 30.01 -6.69 5.74
N LYS A 8 31.29 -6.76 5.37
CA LYS A 8 31.72 -7.17 4.03
C LYS A 8 31.29 -8.59 3.67
N VAL A 9 31.46 -9.55 4.57
CA VAL A 9 31.03 -10.95 4.36
C VAL A 9 29.51 -11.05 4.25
N PHE A 10 28.78 -10.33 5.10
CA PHE A 10 27.33 -10.22 5.00
C PHE A 10 26.91 -9.70 3.62
N PHE A 11 27.55 -8.62 3.17
CA PHE A 11 27.26 -8.01 1.89
C PHE A 11 27.52 -8.96 0.70
N GLU A 12 28.65 -9.65 0.68
CA GLU A 12 28.96 -10.63 -0.38
C GLU A 12 27.92 -11.77 -0.41
N ALA A 13 27.43 -12.21 0.75
CA ALA A 13 26.38 -13.23 0.85
C ALA A 13 25.02 -12.73 0.33
N VAL A 14 24.66 -11.48 0.61
CA VAL A 14 23.46 -10.83 0.05
C VAL A 14 23.56 -10.73 -1.47
N HIS A 15 24.72 -10.33 -2.01
CA HIS A 15 24.95 -10.21 -3.45
C HIS A 15 24.77 -11.56 -4.17
N LEU A 16 25.26 -12.65 -3.58
CA LEU A 16 25.06 -14.01 -4.08
C LEU A 16 23.59 -14.40 -4.10
N LEU A 17 22.84 -14.06 -3.05
CA LEU A 17 21.40 -14.31 -2.99
C LEU A 17 20.65 -13.48 -4.05
N ALA A 18 21.01 -12.21 -4.24
CA ALA A 18 20.44 -11.33 -5.25
C ALA A 18 20.62 -11.87 -6.66
N ALA A 19 21.81 -12.39 -6.97
CA ALA A 19 22.11 -13.01 -8.27
C ALA A 19 21.25 -14.26 -8.56
N LEU A 20 20.80 -14.96 -7.53
CA LEU A 20 19.98 -16.16 -7.64
C LEU A 20 18.48 -15.88 -7.55
N TRP A 21 18.07 -14.74 -7.00
CA TRP A 21 16.66 -14.43 -6.82
C TRP A 21 15.99 -14.18 -8.17
N PRO A 22 14.94 -14.94 -8.55
CA PRO A 22 14.29 -14.73 -9.83
C PRO A 22 13.58 -13.37 -9.81
N PRO A 23 13.71 -12.51 -10.82
CA PRO A 23 13.00 -11.23 -10.83
C PRO A 23 11.49 -11.44 -10.89
N GLY A 24 10.74 -10.53 -10.27
CA GLY A 24 9.29 -10.55 -10.32
C GLY A 24 8.79 -10.18 -11.70
N ASP A 25 7.76 -10.87 -12.19
CA ASP A 25 7.04 -10.40 -13.38
C ASP A 25 5.83 -9.57 -12.93
N HIS A 26 5.96 -8.25 -12.96
CA HIS A 26 4.85 -7.34 -12.69
C HIS A 26 3.81 -7.30 -13.83
N CYS A 27 4.11 -7.88 -14.98
CA CYS A 27 3.25 -7.96 -16.16
C CYS A 27 2.48 -9.29 -16.27
N SER A 28 2.91 -10.38 -15.62
CA SER A 28 2.20 -11.66 -15.69
C SER A 28 2.20 -12.44 -14.36
N GLN A 29 1.16 -13.20 -14.06
CA GLN A 29 1.07 -14.04 -12.84
C GLN A 29 1.83 -15.36 -13.03
N VAL A 30 3.12 -15.28 -13.37
CA VAL A 30 3.91 -16.49 -13.64
C VAL A 30 4.33 -17.13 -12.33
N THR A 31 3.71 -18.27 -12.00
CA THR A 31 4.01 -19.07 -10.80
C THR A 31 5.35 -19.82 -10.88
N LYS A 32 6.04 -19.77 -12.04
CA LYS A 32 7.30 -20.51 -12.27
C LYS A 32 8.41 -20.14 -11.29
N ARG A 33 8.39 -18.91 -10.74
CA ARG A 33 9.40 -18.45 -9.78
C ARG A 33 9.14 -18.90 -8.34
N TRP A 34 7.93 -19.39 -8.04
CA TRP A 34 7.51 -19.63 -6.66
C TRP A 34 8.36 -20.65 -5.93
N THR A 35 8.66 -21.79 -6.55
CA THR A 35 9.50 -22.83 -5.93
C THR A 35 10.87 -22.27 -5.56
N MET A 36 11.49 -21.50 -6.45
CA MET A 36 12.81 -20.92 -6.19
C MET A 36 12.74 -19.81 -5.11
N CYS A 37 11.71 -18.96 -5.13
CA CYS A 37 11.50 -18.01 -4.04
C CYS A 37 11.22 -18.68 -2.70
N GLU A 38 10.49 -19.80 -2.70
CA GLU A 38 10.18 -20.60 -1.50
C GLU A 38 11.44 -21.18 -0.87
N ASP A 39 12.37 -21.67 -1.69
CA ASP A 39 13.67 -22.16 -1.24
C ASP A 39 14.60 -21.03 -0.76
N LEU A 40 14.55 -19.86 -1.40
CA LEU A 40 15.44 -18.72 -1.10
C LEU A 40 14.96 -17.85 0.06
N LEU A 41 13.65 -17.79 0.33
CA LEU A 41 13.06 -16.89 1.32
C LEU A 41 13.68 -17.07 2.72
N PRO A 42 13.82 -18.28 3.30
CA PRO A 42 14.40 -18.43 4.65
C PRO A 42 15.81 -17.88 4.80
N HIS A 43 16.61 -17.89 3.71
CA HIS A 43 17.95 -17.31 3.70
C HIS A 43 17.89 -15.78 3.77
N LEU A 44 16.96 -15.19 3.02
CA LEU A 44 16.71 -13.76 3.03
C LEU A 44 16.22 -13.27 4.41
N GLU A 45 15.32 -14.02 5.03
CA GLU A 45 14.82 -13.74 6.38
C GLU A 45 15.95 -13.74 7.41
N ARG A 46 16.88 -14.69 7.28
CA ARG A 46 18.06 -14.75 8.15
C ARG A 46 18.98 -13.55 7.94
N PHE A 47 19.17 -13.08 6.71
CA PHE A 47 19.94 -11.87 6.44
C PHE A 47 19.27 -10.61 6.97
N HIS A 48 17.95 -10.49 6.83
CA HIS A 48 17.20 -9.39 7.42
C HIS A 48 17.34 -9.37 8.95
N GLN A 49 17.20 -10.53 9.60
CA GLN A 49 17.38 -10.65 11.04
C GLN A 49 18.79 -10.23 11.47
N LEU A 50 19.83 -10.70 10.78
CA LEU A 50 21.21 -10.29 11.06
C LEU A 50 21.40 -8.78 10.87
N TYR A 51 20.85 -8.19 9.81
CA TYR A 51 20.96 -6.75 9.61
C TYR A 51 20.33 -5.94 10.75
N VAL A 52 19.17 -6.39 11.27
CA VAL A 52 18.50 -5.76 12.41
C VAL A 52 19.24 -5.98 13.74
N GLU A 53 19.79 -7.17 13.96
CA GLU A 53 20.55 -7.51 15.18
C GLU A 53 21.85 -6.70 15.31
N TYR A 54 22.46 -6.31 14.20
CA TYR A 54 23.69 -5.51 14.17
C TYR A 54 23.37 -4.03 13.86
N SER A 55 22.76 -3.33 14.82
CA SER A 55 22.34 -1.92 14.68
C SER A 55 23.47 -0.96 14.27
N ASP A 56 24.72 -1.29 14.62
CA ASP A 56 25.90 -0.49 14.26
C ASP A 56 26.22 -0.56 12.76
N TRP A 57 25.58 -1.45 12.00
CA TRP A 57 25.73 -1.50 10.54
C TRP A 57 24.99 -0.37 9.81
N GLU A 58 24.15 0.40 10.52
CA GLU A 58 23.53 1.63 9.99
C GLU A 58 24.54 2.70 9.57
N GLN A 59 25.79 2.60 10.04
CA GLN A 59 26.88 3.52 9.71
C GLN A 59 27.53 3.26 8.35
N TYR A 60 27.30 2.08 7.76
CA TYR A 60 27.83 1.71 6.44
C TYR A 60 26.81 2.03 5.34
N ASP A 61 27.31 2.29 4.13
CA ASP A 61 26.47 2.57 2.97
C ASP A 61 25.56 1.37 2.66
N VAL A 62 24.25 1.60 2.59
CA VAL A 62 23.28 0.55 2.23
C VAL A 62 23.43 0.23 0.75
N ASP A 63 23.90 -0.99 0.47
CA ASP A 63 23.92 -1.53 -0.88
C ASP A 63 22.50 -1.78 -1.42
N GLN A 64 22.33 -1.68 -2.74
CA GLN A 64 21.04 -1.80 -3.42
C GLN A 64 20.41 -3.19 -3.33
N ASP A 65 21.21 -4.23 -3.13
CA ASP A 65 20.75 -5.61 -3.26
C ASP A 65 19.87 -6.06 -2.11
N LEU A 66 20.19 -5.69 -0.87
CA LEU A 66 19.35 -6.04 0.28
C LEU A 66 17.95 -5.39 0.17
N PRO A 67 17.81 -4.07 -0.05
CA PRO A 67 16.50 -3.46 -0.29
C PRO A 67 15.74 -4.04 -1.50
N MET A 68 16.46 -4.37 -2.58
CA MET A 68 15.84 -5.01 -3.76
C MET A 68 15.27 -6.38 -3.41
N LEU A 69 16.04 -7.24 -2.73
CA LEU A 69 15.61 -8.57 -2.31
C LEU A 69 14.43 -8.50 -1.35
N MET A 70 14.46 -7.58 -0.38
CA MET A 70 13.34 -7.36 0.55
C MET A 70 12.04 -7.00 -0.21
N ASN A 71 12.13 -6.14 -1.23
CA ASN A 71 11.01 -5.82 -2.10
C ASN A 71 10.53 -7.03 -2.90
N GLU A 72 11.46 -7.79 -3.49
CA GLU A 72 11.15 -8.98 -4.26
C GLU A 72 10.48 -10.09 -3.42
N ALA A 73 10.87 -10.22 -2.15
CA ALA A 73 10.23 -11.10 -1.19
C ALA A 73 8.82 -10.63 -0.81
N ALA A 74 8.63 -9.32 -0.60
CA ALA A 74 7.29 -8.75 -0.42
C ALA A 74 6.38 -9.02 -1.63
N VAL A 75 6.93 -8.93 -2.86
CA VAL A 75 6.22 -9.28 -4.10
C VAL A 75 5.88 -10.77 -4.14
N TYR A 76 6.83 -11.65 -3.84
CA TYR A 76 6.61 -13.10 -3.78
C TYR A 76 5.53 -13.48 -2.76
N LEU A 77 5.62 -12.99 -1.53
CA LEU A 77 4.62 -13.24 -0.48
C LEU A 77 3.24 -12.72 -0.89
N HIS A 78 3.19 -11.58 -1.58
CA HIS A 78 1.94 -11.09 -2.14
C HIS A 78 1.38 -12.00 -3.25
N GLU A 79 2.22 -12.50 -4.16
CA GLU A 79 1.81 -13.47 -5.20
C GLU A 79 1.22 -14.74 -4.57
N ARG A 80 1.70 -15.14 -3.41
CA ARG A 80 1.23 -16.29 -2.61
C ARG A 80 0.04 -15.96 -1.69
N TYR A 81 -0.51 -14.75 -1.75
CA TYR A 81 -1.59 -14.24 -0.89
C TYR A 81 -1.23 -14.00 0.59
N PHE A 82 0.05 -14.06 0.97
CA PHE A 82 0.58 -13.74 2.30
C PHE A 82 1.00 -12.26 2.42
N SER A 83 0.17 -11.34 1.96
CA SER A 83 0.51 -9.91 1.87
C SER A 83 0.80 -9.24 3.21
N HIS A 84 0.29 -9.81 4.30
CA HIS A 84 0.49 -9.31 5.66
C HIS A 84 1.90 -9.61 6.18
N GLU A 85 2.46 -10.78 5.84
CA GLU A 85 3.85 -11.17 6.15
C GLU A 85 4.85 -10.31 5.37
N GLY A 86 4.49 -9.91 4.15
CA GLY A 86 5.28 -9.00 3.30
C GLY A 86 5.55 -7.61 3.91
N LYS A 87 4.79 -7.19 4.94
CA LYS A 87 4.93 -5.85 5.55
C LYS A 87 6.26 -5.70 6.30
N ALA A 88 6.77 -6.77 6.90
CA ALA A 88 8.05 -6.73 7.62
C ALA A 88 9.21 -6.37 6.67
N TYR A 89 9.18 -6.89 5.45
CA TYR A 89 10.19 -6.66 4.41
C TYR A 89 10.05 -5.31 3.69
N ALA A 90 8.89 -4.64 3.85
CA ALA A 90 8.60 -3.35 3.21
C ALA A 90 8.58 -2.17 4.20
N SER A 91 9.20 -2.31 5.37
CA SER A 91 9.27 -1.26 6.39
C SER A 91 10.73 -0.91 6.75
N GLY A 92 10.98 0.33 7.21
CA GLY A 92 12.32 0.83 7.58
C GLY A 92 13.12 1.54 6.46
N ARG A 93 14.45 1.68 6.63
CA ARG A 93 15.36 2.36 5.66
C ARG A 93 15.34 1.72 4.27
N VAL A 94 14.93 0.46 4.15
CA VAL A 94 14.67 -0.24 2.88
C VAL A 94 13.60 0.48 2.05
N LEU A 95 12.53 0.98 2.68
CA LEU A 95 11.49 1.76 2.00
C LEU A 95 11.99 3.18 1.65
N LEU A 96 12.81 3.81 2.50
CA LEU A 96 13.47 5.10 2.19
C LEU A 96 14.45 4.97 0.99
N TYR A 97 15.13 3.83 0.86
CA TYR A 97 16.03 3.55 -0.25
C TYR A 97 15.25 3.28 -1.55
N LEU A 98 14.20 2.46 -1.50
CA LEU A 98 13.33 2.17 -2.66
C LEU A 98 12.55 3.41 -3.14
N THR A 99 12.14 4.29 -2.22
CA THR A 99 11.46 5.56 -2.57
C THR A 99 12.42 6.63 -3.09
N SER A 100 13.71 6.60 -2.69
CA SER A 100 14.72 7.56 -3.15
C SER A 100 15.36 7.21 -4.49
N LEU A 101 15.54 5.91 -4.81
CA LEU A 101 16.33 5.54 -5.98
C LEU A 101 15.57 5.23 -7.25
N ARG A 102 14.31 4.76 -7.25
CA ARG A 102 13.61 4.56 -8.53
C ARG A 102 12.11 4.88 -8.55
N PRO A 103 11.76 6.16 -8.78
CA PRO A 103 10.41 6.61 -9.17
C PRO A 103 9.94 6.09 -10.55
N THR A 104 10.79 5.38 -11.29
CA THR A 104 10.57 5.02 -12.70
C THR A 104 9.87 3.67 -12.91
N TRP A 105 9.70 2.83 -11.88
CA TRP A 105 9.28 1.42 -12.05
C TRP A 105 7.77 1.26 -12.24
N MET A 106 6.97 2.05 -11.52
CA MET A 106 5.51 2.06 -11.71
C MET A 106 5.13 2.61 -13.09
N PRO A 107 5.71 3.73 -13.57
CA PRO A 107 5.52 4.18 -14.95
C PRO A 107 5.93 3.14 -15.99
N MET A 108 7.08 2.48 -15.83
CA MET A 108 7.53 1.44 -16.77
C MET A 108 6.62 0.21 -16.75
N GLY A 109 6.21 -0.29 -15.59
CA GLY A 109 5.27 -1.41 -15.49
C GLY A 109 3.89 -1.10 -16.09
N PHE A 110 3.43 0.15 -15.96
CA PHE A 110 2.20 0.61 -16.63
C PHE A 110 2.38 0.68 -18.15
N GLN A 111 3.45 1.31 -18.64
CA GLN A 111 3.76 1.46 -20.06
C GLN A 111 3.95 0.10 -20.75
N CYS A 112 4.77 -0.80 -20.18
CA CYS A 112 4.96 -2.15 -20.70
C CYS A 112 3.64 -2.92 -20.82
N ARG A 113 2.70 -2.73 -19.88
CA ARG A 113 1.39 -3.36 -19.93
C ARG A 113 0.47 -2.72 -20.97
N GLU A 114 0.45 -1.39 -21.08
CA GLU A 114 -0.31 -0.70 -22.13
C GLU A 114 0.19 -1.06 -23.53
N GLU A 115 1.50 -1.19 -23.72
CA GLU A 115 2.12 -1.62 -24.98
C GLU A 115 1.78 -3.08 -25.31
N ALA A 116 1.84 -3.99 -24.32
CA ALA A 116 1.60 -5.41 -24.54
C ALA A 116 0.11 -5.78 -24.68
N PHE A 117 -0.79 -5.11 -23.93
CA PHE A 117 -2.18 -5.55 -23.77
C PHE A 117 -3.22 -4.45 -24.02
N GLY A 118 -2.78 -3.22 -24.31
CA GLY A 118 -3.65 -2.06 -24.50
C GLY A 118 -4.02 -1.35 -23.20
N LYS A 119 -4.58 -0.15 -23.34
CA LYS A 119 -4.98 0.70 -22.20
C LYS A 119 -6.08 0.03 -21.37
N LEU A 120 -5.93 0.05 -20.04
CA LEU A 120 -6.88 -0.55 -19.09
C LEU A 120 -7.21 -2.00 -19.45
N ASP A 121 -6.19 -2.77 -19.84
CA ASP A 121 -6.38 -4.18 -20.19
C ASP A 121 -7.09 -4.97 -19.08
N LYS A 122 -7.75 -6.04 -19.49
CA LYS A 122 -8.48 -6.95 -18.61
C LYS A 122 -7.81 -8.32 -18.48
N VAL A 123 -6.58 -8.46 -18.98
CA VAL A 123 -5.83 -9.72 -18.94
C VAL A 123 -5.54 -10.10 -17.50
N SER A 124 -5.26 -9.10 -16.66
CA SER A 124 -5.09 -9.31 -15.23
C SER A 124 -5.42 -8.04 -14.44
N TYR A 125 -5.69 -8.18 -13.14
CA TYR A 125 -5.90 -7.04 -12.25
C TYR A 125 -4.61 -6.22 -11.97
N LYS A 126 -3.45 -6.63 -12.52
CA LYS A 126 -2.17 -5.96 -12.26
C LYS A 126 -2.18 -4.50 -12.76
N THR A 127 -2.90 -4.20 -13.85
CA THR A 127 -3.08 -2.80 -14.31
C THR A 127 -3.79 -1.95 -13.27
N GLY A 128 -4.87 -2.47 -12.68
CA GLY A 128 -5.56 -1.80 -11.58
C GLY A 128 -4.64 -1.56 -10.38
N ARG A 129 -3.74 -2.50 -10.05
CA ARG A 129 -2.77 -2.28 -8.96
C ARG A 129 -1.77 -1.17 -9.24
N VAL A 130 -1.21 -1.16 -10.45
CA VAL A 130 -0.25 -0.13 -10.82
C VAL A 130 -0.92 1.24 -10.79
N LEU A 131 -2.17 1.32 -11.27
CA LEU A 131 -2.98 2.53 -11.16
C LEU A 131 -3.24 2.90 -9.70
N GLN A 132 -3.60 1.96 -8.83
CA GLN A 132 -3.81 2.20 -7.40
C GLN A 132 -2.56 2.82 -6.76
N ALA A 133 -1.40 2.21 -6.94
CA ALA A 133 -0.15 2.67 -6.36
C ALA A 133 0.28 4.03 -6.93
N LEU A 134 0.16 4.22 -8.26
CA LEU A 134 0.50 5.47 -8.91
C LEU A 134 -0.40 6.63 -8.43
N GLY A 135 -1.70 6.37 -8.26
CA GLY A 135 -2.64 7.36 -7.74
C GLY A 135 -2.32 7.73 -6.29
N ASN A 136 -1.97 6.77 -5.45
CA ASN A 136 -1.52 7.02 -4.07
C ASN A 136 -0.25 7.89 -4.04
N VAL A 137 0.75 7.58 -4.88
CA VAL A 137 1.96 8.41 -5.02
C VAL A 137 1.61 9.85 -5.41
N LYS A 138 0.71 10.03 -6.38
CA LYS A 138 0.27 11.36 -6.81
C LYS A 138 -0.46 12.11 -5.70
N SER A 139 -1.30 11.43 -4.92
CA SER A 139 -1.93 12.01 -3.73
C SER A 139 -0.90 12.47 -2.69
N SER A 140 0.09 11.64 -2.37
CA SER A 140 1.14 12.02 -1.41
C SER A 140 2.01 13.18 -1.90
N GLN A 141 2.31 13.23 -3.20
CA GLN A 141 2.99 14.36 -3.82
C GLN A 141 2.14 15.64 -3.74
N ALA A 142 0.83 15.53 -3.95
CA ALA A 142 -0.10 16.65 -3.85
C ALA A 142 -0.12 17.21 -2.41
N GLN A 143 -0.27 16.34 -1.40
CA GLN A 143 -0.23 16.72 0.02
C GLN A 143 1.07 17.46 0.37
N ARG A 144 2.23 16.91 -0.02
CA ARG A 144 3.52 17.55 0.21
C ARG A 144 3.61 18.92 -0.48
N SER A 145 3.05 19.05 -1.68
CA SER A 145 3.03 20.33 -2.40
C SER A 145 2.16 21.36 -1.68
N GLU A 146 1.02 20.94 -1.09
CA GLU A 146 0.19 21.81 -0.25
C GLU A 146 0.94 22.28 1.01
N GLU A 147 1.67 21.37 1.67
CA GLU A 147 2.49 21.69 2.85
C GLU A 147 3.61 22.69 2.54
N LEU A 148 4.18 22.61 1.33
CA LEU A 148 5.20 23.54 0.84
C LEU A 148 4.61 24.86 0.29
N GLY A 149 3.28 25.00 0.26
CA GLY A 149 2.58 26.19 -0.22
C GLY A 149 2.43 26.28 -1.74
N ASP A 150 2.78 25.23 -2.50
CA ASP A 150 2.54 25.14 -3.94
C ASP A 150 1.12 24.62 -4.22
N HIS A 151 0.15 25.52 -4.12
CA HIS A 151 -1.27 25.19 -4.31
C HIS A 151 -1.62 24.84 -5.77
N GLU A 152 -0.92 25.41 -6.75
CA GLU A 152 -1.20 25.14 -8.17
C GLU A 152 -0.66 23.76 -8.57
N GLY A 153 0.59 23.45 -8.19
CA GLY A 153 1.17 22.12 -8.36
C GLY A 153 0.38 21.05 -7.62
N ALA A 154 -0.01 21.32 -6.38
CA ALA A 154 -0.88 20.43 -5.60
C ALA A 154 -2.20 20.14 -6.31
N LYS A 155 -2.90 21.17 -6.82
CA LYS A 155 -4.17 20.99 -7.53
C LYS A 155 -4.00 20.09 -8.75
N LYS A 156 -2.95 20.31 -9.55
CA LYS A 156 -2.67 19.47 -10.73
C LYS A 156 -2.43 18.01 -10.33
N LEU A 157 -1.61 17.77 -9.31
CA LEU A 157 -1.32 16.41 -8.82
C LEU A 157 -2.57 15.72 -8.25
N TRP A 158 -3.44 16.48 -7.58
CA TRP A 158 -4.72 15.99 -7.10
C TRP A 158 -5.67 15.58 -8.22
N ASP A 159 -5.74 16.37 -9.30
CA ASP A 159 -6.57 16.07 -10.47
C ASP A 159 -6.02 14.83 -11.22
N GLU A 160 -4.70 14.71 -11.36
CA GLU A 160 -4.04 13.51 -11.91
C GLU A 160 -4.37 12.27 -11.07
N SER A 161 -4.21 12.35 -9.75
CA SER A 161 -4.52 11.25 -8.82
C SER A 161 -5.99 10.81 -8.93
N PHE A 162 -6.92 11.76 -9.02
CA PHE A 162 -8.33 11.46 -9.17
C PHE A 162 -8.65 10.67 -10.45
N VAL A 163 -8.07 11.07 -11.58
CA VAL A 163 -8.22 10.36 -12.86
C VAL A 163 -7.64 8.96 -12.77
N ILE A 164 -6.47 8.81 -12.16
CA ILE A 164 -5.80 7.52 -12.00
C ILE A 164 -6.62 6.57 -11.12
N HIS A 165 -7.13 7.01 -9.97
CA HIS A 165 -8.00 6.19 -9.11
C HIS A 165 -9.35 5.87 -9.77
N SER A 166 -9.90 6.77 -10.57
CA SER A 166 -11.11 6.49 -11.36
C SER A 166 -10.88 5.39 -12.39
N ASN A 167 -9.72 5.41 -13.05
CA ASN A 167 -9.30 4.37 -13.98
C ASN A 167 -8.98 3.04 -13.26
N CYS A 168 -8.39 3.10 -12.07
CA CYS A 168 -8.16 1.94 -11.21
C CYS A 168 -9.47 1.21 -10.92
N LEU A 169 -10.50 1.94 -10.44
CA LEU A 169 -11.81 1.36 -10.18
C LEU A 169 -12.40 0.70 -11.43
N ARG A 170 -12.39 1.40 -12.57
CA ARG A 170 -12.92 0.86 -13.84
C ARG A 170 -12.21 -0.44 -14.23
N GLN A 171 -10.90 -0.50 -14.07
CA GLN A 171 -10.10 -1.68 -14.38
C GLN A 171 -10.46 -2.85 -13.46
N TYR A 172 -10.49 -2.62 -12.14
CA TYR A 172 -10.86 -3.64 -11.16
C TYR A 172 -12.28 -4.16 -11.37
N GLU A 173 -13.25 -3.29 -11.59
CA GLU A 173 -14.63 -3.71 -11.87
C GLU A 173 -14.71 -4.60 -13.12
N SER A 174 -13.95 -4.25 -14.16
CA SER A 174 -14.00 -4.96 -15.42
C SER A 174 -13.26 -6.30 -15.41
N THR A 175 -12.34 -6.50 -14.46
CA THR A 175 -11.46 -7.69 -14.39
C THR A 175 -11.79 -8.62 -13.23
N LEU A 176 -12.06 -8.06 -12.05
CA LEU A 176 -12.34 -8.78 -10.80
C LEU A 176 -13.83 -8.77 -10.43
N GLY A 177 -14.60 -7.83 -10.99
CA GLY A 177 -16.00 -7.62 -10.67
C GLY A 177 -16.22 -6.57 -9.58
N LYS A 178 -17.49 -6.15 -9.46
CA LYS A 178 -17.91 -5.01 -8.64
C LYS A 178 -17.79 -5.23 -7.13
N PHE A 179 -17.71 -6.49 -6.69
CA PHE A 179 -17.72 -6.90 -5.28
C PHE A 179 -16.38 -7.48 -4.81
N ALA A 180 -15.33 -7.36 -5.62
CA ALA A 180 -13.99 -7.78 -5.22
C ALA A 180 -13.40 -6.82 -4.18
N HIS A 181 -12.59 -7.33 -3.27
CA HIS A 181 -11.96 -6.55 -2.20
C HIS A 181 -11.09 -5.39 -2.74
N ARG A 182 -10.32 -5.63 -3.80
CA ARG A 182 -9.56 -4.57 -4.50
C ARG A 182 -10.44 -3.45 -5.07
N THR A 183 -11.66 -3.78 -5.49
CA THR A 183 -12.64 -2.78 -5.91
C THR A 183 -13.03 -1.88 -4.75
N ALA A 184 -13.09 -2.41 -3.52
CA ALA A 184 -13.35 -1.62 -2.32
C ALA A 184 -12.18 -0.72 -1.91
N ASP A 185 -10.92 -1.14 -2.14
CA ASP A 185 -9.75 -0.25 -1.98
C ASP A 185 -9.88 1.00 -2.89
N ALA A 186 -10.22 0.78 -4.16
CA ALA A 186 -10.41 1.87 -5.11
C ALA A 186 -11.62 2.77 -4.74
N CYS A 187 -12.72 2.17 -4.24
CA CYS A 187 -13.85 2.94 -3.72
C CYS A 187 -13.45 3.81 -2.52
N HIS A 188 -12.68 3.27 -1.58
CA HIS A 188 -12.18 4.03 -0.43
C HIS A 188 -11.39 5.27 -0.87
N LYS A 189 -10.48 5.10 -1.84
CA LYS A 189 -9.71 6.23 -2.39
C LYS A 189 -10.52 7.24 -3.18
N LEU A 190 -11.53 6.80 -3.91
CA LEU A 190 -12.43 7.75 -4.57
C LEU A 190 -13.27 8.52 -3.55
N ALA A 191 -13.67 7.90 -2.44
CA ALA A 191 -14.33 8.61 -1.36
C ALA A 191 -13.45 9.74 -0.80
N GLU A 192 -12.17 9.50 -0.53
CA GLU A 192 -11.23 10.56 -0.09
C GLU A 192 -11.19 11.75 -1.06
N HIS A 193 -11.12 11.46 -2.37
CA HIS A 193 -11.14 12.49 -3.40
C HIS A 193 -12.43 13.30 -3.41
N HIS A 194 -13.58 12.62 -3.31
CA HIS A 194 -14.88 13.28 -3.27
C HIS A 194 -15.06 14.11 -1.99
N ILE A 195 -14.55 13.64 -0.83
CA ILE A 195 -14.51 14.42 0.41
C ILE A 195 -13.73 15.71 0.20
N ARG A 196 -12.51 15.62 -0.37
CA ARG A 196 -11.66 16.79 -0.66
C ARG A 196 -12.35 17.78 -1.61
N ARG A 197 -13.07 17.28 -2.61
CA ARG A 197 -13.86 18.08 -3.57
C ARG A 197 -15.18 18.60 -3.01
N LYS A 198 -15.54 18.26 -1.76
CA LYS A 198 -16.82 18.59 -1.12
C LYS A 198 -18.04 17.98 -1.84
N GLU A 199 -17.83 16.88 -2.54
CA GLU A 199 -18.85 16.09 -3.24
C GLU A 199 -19.39 15.02 -2.27
N HIS A 200 -20.05 15.49 -1.21
CA HIS A 200 -20.36 14.69 -0.02
C HIS A 200 -21.25 13.47 -0.30
N CYS A 201 -22.23 13.59 -1.20
CA CYS A 201 -23.10 12.46 -1.58
C CYS A 201 -22.29 11.34 -2.24
N LEU A 202 -21.46 11.67 -3.24
CA LEU A 202 -20.61 10.69 -3.92
C LEU A 202 -19.61 10.05 -2.95
N ALA A 203 -19.05 10.84 -2.03
CA ALA A 203 -18.18 10.30 -1.00
C ALA A 203 -18.89 9.23 -0.14
N GLN A 204 -20.15 9.48 0.26
CA GLN A 204 -20.93 8.49 1.00
C GLN A 204 -21.25 7.25 0.15
N ASP A 205 -21.64 7.40 -1.11
CA ASP A 205 -21.91 6.27 -2.01
C ASP A 205 -20.70 5.33 -2.15
N TYR A 206 -19.50 5.91 -2.30
CA TYR A 206 -18.27 5.13 -2.37
C TYR A 206 -17.91 4.46 -1.04
N LEU A 207 -18.14 5.13 0.09
CA LEU A 207 -17.92 4.54 1.42
C LEU A 207 -18.89 3.39 1.71
N ASP A 208 -20.18 3.54 1.38
CA ASP A 208 -21.17 2.48 1.50
C ASP A 208 -20.79 1.28 0.65
N ARG A 209 -20.31 1.55 -0.56
CA ARG A 209 -19.85 0.50 -1.44
C ARG A 209 -18.60 -0.21 -0.89
N ALA A 210 -17.60 0.53 -0.41
CA ALA A 210 -16.40 -0.07 0.19
C ALA A 210 -16.76 -0.94 1.41
N LEU A 211 -17.52 -0.36 2.36
CA LEU A 211 -17.93 -1.03 3.60
C LEU A 211 -18.82 -2.26 3.37
N SER A 212 -19.69 -2.25 2.35
CA SER A 212 -20.50 -3.43 1.99
C SER A 212 -19.67 -4.58 1.44
N ILE A 213 -18.58 -4.29 0.71
CA ILE A 213 -17.65 -5.30 0.18
C ILE A 213 -16.78 -5.88 1.30
N TRP A 214 -16.25 -5.04 2.18
CA TRP A 214 -15.49 -5.50 3.36
C TRP A 214 -16.36 -6.36 4.27
N GLY A 215 -17.59 -5.90 4.52
CA GLY A 215 -18.53 -6.53 5.43
C GLY A 215 -17.97 -6.64 6.85
N ASN A 216 -18.35 -7.72 7.53
CA ASN A 216 -17.87 -8.08 8.88
C ASN A 216 -16.90 -9.28 8.83
N ARG A 217 -16.13 -9.41 7.75
CA ARG A 217 -15.20 -10.53 7.57
C ARG A 217 -13.91 -10.27 8.35
N GLU A 218 -13.45 -11.28 9.09
CA GLU A 218 -12.28 -11.17 9.97
C GLU A 218 -11.02 -10.71 9.23
N TRP A 219 -10.77 -11.24 8.03
CA TRP A 219 -9.59 -10.89 7.23
C TRP A 219 -9.65 -9.52 6.55
N TYR A 220 -10.77 -8.79 6.62
CA TYR A 220 -10.90 -7.39 6.16
C TYR A 220 -11.12 -6.41 7.31
N LYS A 221 -10.80 -6.83 8.54
CA LYS A 221 -11.00 -6.03 9.75
C LYS A 221 -10.27 -4.68 9.66
N ASN A 222 -9.04 -4.70 9.15
CA ASN A 222 -8.19 -3.51 9.04
C ASN A 222 -8.79 -2.48 8.06
N GLU A 223 -9.17 -2.92 6.86
CA GLU A 223 -9.78 -2.10 5.82
C GLU A 223 -11.17 -1.59 6.23
N SER A 224 -11.94 -2.43 6.93
CA SER A 224 -13.24 -2.07 7.50
C SER A 224 -13.09 -1.01 8.59
N ALA A 225 -12.08 -1.13 9.47
CA ALA A 225 -11.76 -0.13 10.49
C ALA A 225 -11.39 1.21 9.85
N ARG A 226 -10.49 1.20 8.87
CA ARG A 226 -10.05 2.40 8.12
C ARG A 226 -11.22 3.11 7.42
N SER A 227 -12.05 2.36 6.69
CA SER A 227 -13.20 2.92 5.99
C SER A 227 -14.27 3.45 6.95
N SER A 228 -14.47 2.77 8.09
CA SER A 228 -15.38 3.23 9.15
C SER A 228 -14.90 4.55 9.75
N PHE A 229 -13.59 4.68 10.00
CA PHE A 229 -13.01 5.92 10.54
C PHE A 229 -13.16 7.09 9.56
N LEU A 230 -12.89 6.86 8.27
CA LEU A 230 -13.04 7.88 7.23
C LEU A 230 -14.50 8.35 7.13
N ARG A 231 -15.46 7.42 7.11
CA ARG A 231 -16.89 7.75 7.09
C ARG A 231 -17.32 8.56 8.31
N GLY A 232 -16.95 8.08 9.50
CA GLY A 232 -17.28 8.76 10.76
C GLY A 232 -16.70 10.17 10.84
N SER A 233 -15.44 10.33 10.44
CA SER A 233 -14.76 11.63 10.42
C SER A 233 -15.39 12.60 9.42
N HIS A 234 -15.75 12.10 8.23
CA HIS A 234 -16.44 12.89 7.22
C HIS A 234 -17.81 13.38 7.72
N LEU A 235 -18.65 12.48 8.25
CA LEU A 235 -19.97 12.85 8.77
C LEU A 235 -19.89 13.87 9.90
N VAL A 236 -18.98 13.70 10.85
CA VAL A 236 -18.74 14.69 11.92
C VAL A 236 -18.32 16.04 11.33
N SER A 237 -17.54 16.06 10.25
CA SER A 237 -17.11 17.30 9.60
C SER A 237 -18.25 18.09 8.94
N LEU A 238 -19.32 17.41 8.51
CA LEU A 238 -20.51 18.04 7.90
C LEU A 238 -21.36 18.79 8.93
N LYS A 239 -21.20 18.49 10.22
CA LYS A 239 -22.05 18.99 11.32
C LYS A 239 -23.52 18.59 11.13
N GLY A 240 -24.39 19.09 12.01
CA GLY A 240 -25.80 18.69 12.05
C GLY A 240 -26.02 17.47 12.94
N LYS A 241 -27.14 17.44 13.67
CA LYS A 241 -27.38 16.45 14.73
C LYS A 241 -27.30 15.01 14.19
N GLU A 242 -27.96 14.75 13.07
CA GLU A 242 -28.00 13.42 12.43
C GLU A 242 -26.62 12.93 11.99
N ASN A 243 -25.89 13.74 11.20
CA ASN A 243 -24.53 13.40 10.78
C ASN A 243 -23.57 13.22 11.96
N MET A 244 -23.73 14.02 13.02
CA MET A 244 -22.92 13.90 14.23
C MET A 244 -23.20 12.59 14.98
N ASP A 245 -24.45 12.17 15.05
CA ASP A 245 -24.84 10.94 15.74
C ASP A 245 -24.42 9.71 14.92
N GLU A 246 -24.68 9.67 13.61
CA GLU A 246 -24.20 8.60 12.73
C GLU A 246 -22.67 8.57 12.66
N GLY A 247 -22.03 9.74 12.55
CA GLY A 247 -20.58 9.86 12.52
C GLY A 247 -19.92 9.31 13.78
N LYS A 248 -20.50 9.56 14.97
CA LYS A 248 -20.02 8.98 16.23
C LYS A 248 -20.15 7.46 16.26
N GLN A 249 -21.22 6.89 15.71
CA GLN A 249 -21.39 5.43 15.62
C GLN A 249 -20.30 4.80 14.74
N TRP A 250 -20.00 5.40 13.58
CA TRP A 250 -18.92 4.93 12.71
C TRP A 250 -17.53 5.07 13.34
N LEU A 251 -17.28 6.18 14.03
CA LEU A 251 -16.02 6.36 14.78
C LEU A 251 -15.89 5.34 15.90
N GLU A 252 -16.98 5.01 16.61
CA GLU A 252 -16.95 4.00 17.66
C GLU A 252 -16.71 2.60 17.09
N ARG A 253 -17.38 2.25 15.99
CA ARG A 253 -17.08 1.01 15.25
C ARG A 253 -15.61 0.93 14.87
N ALA A 254 -15.03 2.00 14.32
CA ALA A 254 -13.62 2.01 13.93
C ALA A 254 -12.68 1.78 15.14
N LYS A 255 -12.99 2.39 16.29
CA LYS A 255 -12.21 2.18 17.53
C LYS A 255 -12.32 0.75 18.05
N VAL A 256 -13.51 0.17 18.07
CA VAL A 256 -13.71 -1.23 18.49
C VAL A 256 -12.89 -2.17 17.62
N LEU A 257 -12.98 -2.03 16.29
CA LEU A 257 -12.19 -2.84 15.36
C LEU A 257 -10.68 -2.64 15.59
N ARG A 258 -10.23 -1.41 15.82
CA ARG A 258 -8.82 -1.12 16.11
C ARG A 258 -8.35 -1.78 17.41
N ALA A 259 -9.15 -1.73 18.47
CA ALA A 259 -8.82 -2.36 19.75
C ALA A 259 -8.72 -3.89 19.63
N GLU A 260 -9.52 -4.50 18.74
CA GLU A 260 -9.40 -5.92 18.41
C GLU A 260 -8.13 -6.24 17.61
N ILE A 261 -7.73 -5.37 16.67
CA ILE A 261 -6.51 -5.55 15.88
C ILE A 261 -5.25 -5.37 16.74
N LEU A 262 -5.28 -4.43 17.69
CA LEU A 262 -4.15 -4.05 18.55
C LEU A 262 -4.53 -4.13 20.05
N PRO A 263 -4.67 -5.34 20.62
CA PRO A 263 -5.04 -5.55 22.02
C PRO A 263 -3.87 -5.18 22.94
N GLY A 264 -3.75 -3.90 23.29
CA GLY A 264 -2.66 -3.37 24.10
C GLY A 264 -2.24 -1.96 23.75
N GLU A 265 -2.79 -1.38 22.68
CA GLU A 265 -2.56 0.03 22.37
C GLU A 265 -3.09 0.93 23.50
N LYS A 266 -2.26 1.88 23.94
CA LYS A 266 -2.65 2.84 24.98
C LYS A 266 -3.80 3.73 24.49
N PRO A 267 -4.80 4.04 25.33
CA PRO A 267 -5.89 4.93 24.97
C PRO A 267 -5.37 6.30 24.51
N ARG A 268 -5.72 6.67 23.28
CA ARG A 268 -5.45 7.99 22.70
C ARG A 268 -6.50 8.32 21.64
N LYS A 269 -6.52 9.58 21.20
CA LYS A 269 -7.36 10.00 20.08
C LYS A 269 -6.71 9.54 18.77
N PRO A 270 -7.33 8.62 18.01
CA PRO A 270 -6.74 8.16 16.76
C PRO A 270 -6.92 9.22 15.66
N THR A 271 -6.02 9.16 14.69
CA THR A 271 -5.91 9.99 13.49
C THR A 271 -6.08 9.11 12.25
N THR A 272 -6.22 9.72 11.07
CA THR A 272 -6.32 8.96 9.81
C THR A 272 -5.09 8.09 9.59
N ALA A 273 -3.89 8.62 9.84
CA ALA A 273 -2.63 7.90 9.69
C ALA A 273 -2.60 6.61 10.53
N ASP A 274 -3.16 6.65 11.74
CA ASP A 274 -3.21 5.47 12.59
C ASP A 274 -3.98 4.31 11.95
N PHE A 275 -5.04 4.60 11.20
CA PHE A 275 -5.82 3.61 10.47
C PHE A 275 -5.21 3.22 9.13
N ASP A 276 -4.51 4.14 8.47
CA ASP A 276 -3.72 3.84 7.28
C ASP A 276 -2.63 2.80 7.61
N ASP A 277 -1.96 2.91 8.76
CA ASP A 277 -0.92 1.97 9.21
C ASP A 277 -1.45 0.54 9.44
N LEU A 278 -2.76 0.35 9.62
CA LEU A 278 -3.36 -0.98 9.76
C LEU A 278 -3.38 -1.75 8.44
N VAL A 279 -3.54 -1.05 7.31
CA VAL A 279 -3.67 -1.69 6.00
C VAL A 279 -2.31 -1.90 5.33
N CYS A 280 -2.26 -2.70 4.26
CA CYS A 280 -1.00 -2.90 3.52
C CYS A 280 -0.61 -1.59 2.82
N PHE A 281 0.68 -1.25 2.78
CA PHE A 281 1.17 0.01 2.23
C PHE A 281 0.80 0.26 0.76
N TRP A 282 0.57 -0.81 -0.01
CA TRP A 282 0.06 -0.71 -1.39
C TRP A 282 -1.40 -0.25 -1.49
N SER A 283 -2.15 -0.31 -0.39
CA SER A 283 -3.54 0.16 -0.26
C SER A 283 -3.63 1.55 0.38
N ILE A 284 -2.53 2.08 0.91
CA ILE A 284 -2.46 3.39 1.60
C ILE A 284 -2.34 4.53 0.60
#